data_AF-A0AAU0KVM5-F1
#
_entry.id   AF-A0AAU0KVM5-F1
#
_cell.length_a   1.000
_cell.length_b   1.000
_cell.length_c   1.000
_cell.angle_alpha   90.00
_cell.angle_beta   90.00
_cell.angle_gamma   90.00
#
_symmetry.space_group_name_H-M   'P 1'
#
loop_
_entity.id
_entity.type
_entity.pdbx_description
1 polymer ?
#
loop_
_entity_poly.entity_id
_entity_poly.type
_entity_poly.pdbx_seq_one_letter_code
_entity_poly.pdbx_strand_id
1 'polypeptide(L)'
;MGWLFSHRSRRELIAALIQTEDTKYYQHVTLAHALRGNVLWSVVQSTPKDPSKAAQTVIHCILMQGSGGSWGYKAMDESVQPCYYSCPKRYLAMAPVISPAWREKVLAHHQRRYPQRGAIKEGNYR
;
A
#
# COMPACT_ATOMS: atom_id res chain seq x y z
N MET A 1 -7.16 -7.40 14.88
CA MET A 1 -6.16 -6.52 14.24
C MET A 1 -5.74 -5.41 15.19
N GLY A 2 -4.79 -5.73 16.07
CA GLY A 2 -4.23 -4.79 17.06
C GLY A 2 -3.03 -4.02 16.51
N TRP A 3 -2.48 -3.14 17.35
CA TRP A 3 -1.20 -2.47 17.10
C TRP A 3 -0.05 -3.36 17.60
N LEU A 4 1.00 -3.49 16.79
CA LEU A 4 2.25 -4.13 17.20
C LEU A 4 3.33 -3.07 17.35
N PHE A 5 3.83 -2.87 18.57
CA PHE A 5 4.96 -2.00 18.88
C PHE A 5 6.22 -2.83 19.04
N SER A 6 7.24 -2.55 18.25
CA SER A 6 8.43 -3.41 18.19
C SER A 6 9.73 -2.70 17.84
N HIS A 7 9.70 -1.44 17.42
CA HIS A 7 10.87 -0.76 16.88
C HIS A 7 11.19 0.54 17.62
N ARG A 8 12.47 0.89 17.70
CA ARG A 8 12.93 2.11 18.39
C ARG A 8 12.75 3.35 17.52
N SER A 9 12.76 3.17 16.19
CA SER A 9 12.54 4.28 15.25
C SER A 9 11.57 3.91 14.13
N ARG A 10 10.90 4.94 13.58
CA ARG A 10 10.06 4.82 12.39
C ARG A 10 10.81 4.21 11.21
N ARG A 11 12.10 4.57 11.08
CA ARG A 11 12.95 4.13 9.96
C ARG A 11 13.23 2.63 10.04
N GLU A 12 13.57 2.14 11.23
CA GLU A 12 13.75 0.70 11.47
C GLU A 12 12.46 -0.07 11.19
N LEU A 13 11.32 0.45 11.68
CA LEU A 13 10.02 -0.15 11.42
C LEU A 13 9.74 -0.26 9.91
N ILE A 14 9.96 0.82 9.15
CA ILE A 14 9.77 0.80 7.69
C ILE A 14 10.70 -0.22 7.04
N ALA A 15 11.98 -0.25 7.43
CA ALA A 15 12.96 -1.19 6.88
C ALA A 15 12.55 -2.65 7.11
N ALA A 16 12.10 -2.99 8.32
CA ALA A 16 11.59 -4.31 8.64
C ALA A 16 10.33 -4.66 7.82
N LEU A 17 9.40 -3.72 7.66
CA LEU A 17 8.14 -3.95 6.94
C LEU A 17 8.29 -4.11 5.42
N ILE A 18 9.37 -3.59 4.83
CA ILE A 18 9.64 -3.74 3.38
C ILE A 18 10.66 -4.83 3.08
N GLN A 19 11.27 -5.42 4.11
CA GLN A 19 12.25 -6.49 3.95
C GLN A 19 11.59 -7.69 3.26
N THR A 20 12.35 -8.32 2.37
CA THR A 20 11.93 -9.61 1.81
C THR A 20 12.03 -10.66 2.90
N GLU A 21 10.94 -11.38 3.14
CA GLU A 21 10.87 -12.42 4.14
C GLU A 21 10.81 -13.78 3.44
N ASP A 22 11.77 -14.65 3.74
CA ASP A 22 11.74 -16.03 3.26
C ASP A 22 11.44 -16.97 4.42
N THR A 23 10.22 -17.51 4.44
CA THR A 23 9.76 -18.43 5.48
C THR A 23 9.83 -19.88 4.98
N LYS A 24 9.55 -20.83 5.87
CA LYS A 24 9.47 -22.26 5.48
C LYS A 24 8.41 -22.53 4.40
N TYR A 25 7.36 -21.72 4.33
CA TYR A 25 6.19 -21.99 3.48
C TYR A 25 6.02 -20.99 2.33
N TYR A 26 6.48 -19.75 2.51
CA TYR A 26 6.28 -18.66 1.57
C TYR A 26 7.50 -17.77 1.49
N GLN A 27 7.76 -17.25 0.30
CA GLN A 27 8.64 -16.12 0.06
C GLN A 27 7.78 -14.86 -0.16
N HIS A 28 7.97 -13.84 0.66
CA HIS A 28 7.29 -12.55 0.56
C HIS A 28 8.25 -11.49 0.03
N VAL A 29 7.95 -10.94 -1.15
CA VAL A 29 8.76 -9.92 -1.81
C VAL A 29 7.96 -8.63 -1.92
N THR A 30 8.52 -7.53 -1.41
CA THR A 30 7.95 -6.19 -1.61
C THR A 30 8.30 -5.69 -3.00
N LEU A 31 7.33 -5.66 -3.91
CA LEU A 31 7.50 -5.20 -5.29
C LEU A 31 7.59 -3.68 -5.39
N ALA A 32 6.82 -2.97 -4.57
CA ALA A 32 6.84 -1.51 -4.49
C ALA A 32 6.35 -1.03 -3.14
N HIS A 33 6.84 0.12 -2.69
CA HIS A 33 6.37 0.76 -1.46
C HIS A 33 6.36 2.29 -1.56
N ALA A 34 5.48 2.95 -0.80
CA ALA A 34 5.39 4.40 -0.74
C ALA A 34 4.87 4.87 0.62
N LEU A 35 5.46 5.95 1.12
CA LEU A 35 5.01 6.62 2.34
C LEU A 35 4.03 7.76 2.01
N ARG A 36 2.92 7.83 2.74
CA ARG A 36 1.92 8.90 2.67
C ARG A 36 1.52 9.31 4.09
N GLY A 37 2.20 10.34 4.61
CA GLY A 37 2.09 10.67 6.04
C GLY A 37 2.57 9.49 6.87
N ASN A 38 1.73 9.01 7.78
CA ASN A 38 2.01 7.85 8.63
C ASN A 38 1.47 6.52 8.08
N VAL A 39 1.08 6.49 6.80
CA VAL A 39 0.66 5.26 6.11
C VAL A 39 1.78 4.78 5.19
N LEU A 40 2.20 3.53 5.38
CA LEU A 40 3.05 2.80 4.45
C LEU A 40 2.15 1.96 3.54
N TRP A 41 2.18 2.29 2.25
CA TRP A 41 1.57 1.48 1.20
C TRP A 41 2.63 0.56 0.62
N SER A 42 2.33 -0.72 0.47
CA SER A 42 3.21 -1.66 -0.23
C SER A 42 2.42 -2.63 -1.11
N VAL A 43 3.06 -3.09 -2.18
CA VAL A 43 2.61 -4.22 -2.99
C VAL A 43 3.53 -5.38 -2.66
N VAL A 44 2.96 -6.44 -2.10
CA VAL A 44 3.71 -7.62 -1.66
C VAL A 44 3.26 -8.82 -2.48
N GLN A 45 4.22 -9.52 -3.07
CA GLN A 45 4.01 -10.82 -3.70
C GLN A 45 4.39 -11.91 -2.72
N SER A 46 3.47 -12.83 -2.49
CA SER A 46 3.63 -14.02 -1.65
C SER A 46 3.69 -15.23 -2.57
N THR A 47 4.88 -15.79 -2.72
CA THR A 47 5.13 -16.98 -3.53
C THR A 47 5.23 -18.20 -2.61
N PRO A 48 4.30 -19.16 -2.68
CA PRO A 48 4.40 -20.40 -1.91
C PRO A 48 5.61 -21.23 -2.37
N LYS A 49 6.29 -21.90 -1.44
CA LYS A 49 7.32 -22.89 -1.75
C LYS A 49 6.75 -24.21 -2.28
N ASP A 50 5.47 -24.44 -2.02
CA ASP A 50 4.71 -25.54 -2.57
C ASP A 50 4.30 -25.22 -4.03
N PRO A 51 4.78 -25.98 -5.02
CA PRO A 51 4.51 -25.71 -6.44
C PRO A 51 3.04 -25.93 -6.81
N SER A 52 2.23 -26.58 -5.97
CA SER A 52 0.79 -26.76 -6.21
C SER A 52 -0.02 -25.49 -5.94
N LYS A 53 0.56 -24.49 -5.27
CA LYS A 53 -0.12 -23.25 -4.89
C LYS A 53 0.32 -22.10 -5.78
N ALA A 54 -0.63 -21.22 -6.13
CA ALA A 54 -0.34 -20.04 -6.92
C ALA A 54 0.22 -18.89 -6.05
N ALA A 55 1.14 -18.11 -6.61
CA ALA A 55 1.58 -16.87 -6.01
C ALA A 55 0.43 -15.85 -5.95
N GLN A 56 0.41 -15.05 -4.89
CA GLN A 56 -0.59 -14.00 -4.68
C GLN A 56 0.08 -12.66 -4.52
N THR A 57 -0.53 -11.60 -5.08
CA THR A 57 -0.03 -10.23 -4.94
C THR A 57 -1.10 -9.38 -4.27
N VAL A 58 -0.75 -8.68 -3.20
CA VAL A 58 -1.71 -7.93 -2.37
C VAL A 58 -1.19 -6.51 -2.11
N ILE A 59 -2.12 -5.56 -2.04
CA ILE A 59 -1.84 -4.19 -1.61
C ILE A 59 -2.05 -4.09 -0.10
N HIS A 60 -1.00 -3.74 0.63
CA HIS A 60 -1.05 -3.49 2.07
C HIS A 60 -1.19 -2.00 2.38
N CYS A 61 -2.02 -1.71 3.38
CA CYS A 61 -2.18 -0.44 4.06
C CYS A 61 -1.66 -0.59 5.50
N ILE A 62 -0.42 -0.20 5.75
CA ILE A 62 0.18 -0.31 7.08
C ILE A 62 0.15 1.07 7.75
N LEU A 63 -0.65 1.21 8.79
CA LEU A 63 -0.65 2.40 9.64
C LEU A 63 0.53 2.33 10.59
N MET A 64 1.25 3.44 10.78
CA MET A 64 2.36 3.53 11.72
C MET A 64 2.09 4.63 12.74
N GLN A 65 2.46 4.40 13.99
CA GLN A 65 2.30 5.36 15.06
C GLN A 65 3.46 5.27 16.05
N GLY A 66 3.98 6.42 16.46
CA GLY A 66 4.92 6.51 17.58
C GLY A 66 4.18 6.67 18.90
N SER A 67 4.61 5.95 19.94
CA SER A 67 4.10 6.08 21.31
C SER A 67 5.18 5.68 22.32
N GLY A 68 5.37 6.49 23.37
CA GLY A 68 6.27 6.16 24.50
C GLY A 68 7.71 5.84 24.11
N GLY A 69 8.26 6.51 23.08
CA GLY A 69 9.62 6.24 22.58
C GLY A 69 9.75 4.99 21.69
N SER A 70 8.64 4.34 21.34
CA SER A 70 8.59 3.21 20.42
C SER A 70 7.71 3.50 19.22
N TRP A 71 7.93 2.76 18.14
CA TRP A 71 7.09 2.79 16.94
C TRP A 71 6.37 1.46 16.77
N GLY A 72 5.08 1.57 16.48
CA GLY A 72 4.22 0.45 16.17
C GLY A 72 3.49 0.60 14.87
N TYR A 73 2.93 -0.52 14.41
CA TYR A 73 2.15 -0.58 13.19
C TYR A 73 0.88 -1.40 13.34
N LYS A 74 -0.08 -1.11 12.46
CA LYS A 74 -1.28 -1.89 12.24
C LYS A 74 -1.37 -2.21 10.75
N ALA A 75 -1.18 -3.47 10.40
CA ALA A 75 -1.30 -3.96 9.04
C ALA A 75 -2.78 -4.19 8.70
N MET A 76 -3.17 -3.74 7.52
CA MET A 76 -4.46 -3.99 6.88
C MET A 76 -4.20 -4.20 5.40
N ASP A 77 -5.08 -4.88 4.70
CA ASP A 77 -5.02 -5.08 3.25
C ASP A 77 -6.32 -4.64 2.57
N GLU A 78 -6.40 -4.81 1.25
CA GLU A 78 -7.56 -4.41 0.46
C GLU A 78 -8.87 -5.11 0.89
N SER A 79 -8.81 -6.34 1.41
CA SER A 79 -10.00 -7.14 1.79
C SER A 79 -10.83 -6.50 2.92
N VAL A 80 -10.17 -5.79 3.83
CA VAL A 80 -10.81 -5.13 4.97
C VAL A 80 -11.26 -3.70 4.66
N GLN A 81 -11.12 -3.27 3.39
CA GLN A 81 -11.58 -1.98 2.87
C GLN A 81 -11.18 -0.79 3.76
N PRO A 82 -9.88 -0.53 3.94
CA PRO A 82 -9.43 0.52 4.84
C PRO A 82 -9.99 1.88 4.40
N CYS A 83 -10.42 2.72 5.34
CA CYS A 83 -10.88 4.10 5.08
C CYS A 83 -9.73 5.06 4.69
N TYR A 84 -8.66 4.54 4.09
CA TYR A 84 -7.49 5.27 3.64
C TYR A 84 -7.39 5.16 2.11
N TYR A 85 -7.36 6.31 1.44
CA TYR A 85 -7.46 6.39 -0.03
C TYR A 85 -6.23 7.02 -0.69
N SER A 86 -5.14 7.22 0.07
CA SER A 86 -3.89 7.82 -0.42
C SER A 86 -2.99 6.84 -1.20
N CYS A 87 -3.44 5.60 -1.40
CA CYS A 87 -2.70 4.55 -2.10
C CYS A 87 -2.28 5.01 -3.51
N PRO A 88 -1.01 4.86 -3.92
CA PRO A 88 -0.58 5.22 -5.28
C PRO A 88 -1.39 4.50 -6.37
N LYS A 89 -1.91 5.24 -7.36
CA LYS A 89 -2.71 4.68 -8.47
C LYS A 89 -2.02 3.51 -9.18
N ARG A 90 -0.70 3.60 -9.39
CA ARG A 90 0.10 2.56 -10.05
C ARG A 90 -0.01 1.20 -9.35
N TYR A 91 -0.24 1.16 -8.03
CA TYR A 91 -0.34 -0.10 -7.28
C TYR A 91 -1.63 -0.86 -7.61
N LEU A 92 -2.70 -0.15 -8.01
CA LEU A 92 -3.94 -0.79 -8.45
C LEU A 92 -3.75 -1.64 -9.70
N ALA A 93 -2.76 -1.34 -10.55
CA ALA A 93 -2.44 -2.16 -11.72
C ALA A 93 -1.48 -3.31 -11.40
N MET A 94 -0.84 -3.31 -10.23
CA MET A 94 0.17 -4.31 -9.84
C MET A 94 -0.42 -5.51 -9.09
N ALA A 95 -1.66 -5.40 -8.59
CA ALA A 95 -2.30 -6.45 -7.80
C ALA A 95 -3.71 -6.77 -8.34
N PRO A 96 -4.15 -8.05 -8.30
CA PRO A 96 -5.53 -8.44 -8.58
C PRO A 96 -6.53 -7.62 -7.76
N VAL A 97 -7.71 -7.37 -8.31
CA VAL A 97 -8.76 -6.61 -7.64
C VAL A 97 -9.41 -7.46 -6.56
N ILE A 98 -9.36 -6.99 -5.30
CA ILE A 98 -10.02 -7.65 -4.16
C ILE A 98 -11.29 -6.87 -3.77
N SER A 99 -11.22 -5.55 -3.74
CA SER A 99 -12.34 -4.67 -3.42
C SER A 99 -12.48 -3.55 -4.46
N PRO A 100 -13.34 -3.74 -5.47
CA PRO A 100 -13.61 -2.72 -6.49
C PRO A 100 -14.06 -1.38 -5.87
N ALA A 101 -14.97 -1.43 -4.89
CA ALA A 101 -15.51 -0.26 -4.22
C ALA A 101 -14.43 0.55 -3.47
N TRP A 102 -13.44 -0.11 -2.88
CA TRP A 102 -12.30 0.59 -2.28
C TRP A 102 -11.41 1.23 -3.34
N ARG A 103 -11.14 0.54 -4.45
CA ARG A 103 -10.32 1.09 -5.56
C ARG A 103 -10.96 2.32 -6.20
N GLU A 104 -12.28 2.32 -6.37
CA GLU A 104 -13.01 3.51 -6.84
C GLU A 104 -12.79 4.72 -5.94
N LYS A 105 -12.84 4.53 -4.61
CA LYS A 105 -12.57 5.60 -3.64
C LYS A 105 -11.12 6.09 -3.70
N VAL A 106 -10.15 5.19 -3.91
CA VAL A 106 -8.75 5.58 -4.17
C VAL A 106 -8.66 6.43 -5.43
N LEU A 107 -9.27 6.02 -6.53
CA LEU A 107 -9.26 6.77 -7.79
C LEU A 107 -9.89 8.16 -7.63
N ALA A 108 -11.06 8.25 -6.97
CA ALA A 108 -11.75 9.50 -6.69
C ALA A 108 -10.92 10.44 -5.79
N HIS A 109 -10.25 9.89 -4.77
CA HIS A 109 -9.35 10.66 -3.90
C HIS A 109 -8.24 11.36 -4.68
N HIS A 110 -7.65 10.67 -5.67
CA HIS A 110 -6.63 11.28 -6.51
C HIS A 110 -7.19 12.25 -7.56
N GLN A 111 -8.39 12.02 -8.10
CA GLN A 111 -9.03 12.98 -9.01
C GLN A 111 -9.25 14.33 -8.31
N ARG A 112 -9.65 14.30 -7.03
CA ARG A 112 -9.85 15.52 -6.22
C ARG A 112 -8.54 16.25 -5.90
N ARG A 113 -7.44 15.51 -5.68
CA ARG A 113 -6.13 16.09 -5.33
C ARG A 113 -5.28 16.56 -6.51
N TYR A 114 -5.47 15.95 -7.67
CA TYR A 114 -4.79 16.32 -8.90
C TYR A 114 -5.85 16.49 -9.99
N PRO A 115 -6.68 17.56 -9.93
CA PRO A 115 -7.50 17.90 -11.07
C PRO A 115 -6.55 18.04 -12.25
N GLN A 116 -6.83 17.28 -13.32
CA GLN A 116 -6.09 17.39 -14.57
C GLN A 116 -6.05 18.89 -14.90
N ARG A 117 -4.85 19.48 -15.02
CA ARG A 117 -4.71 20.83 -15.58
C ARG A 117 -5.27 20.71 -16.99
N GLY A 118 -6.50 21.17 -17.16
CA GLY A 118 -7.23 21.05 -18.42
C GLY A 118 -6.34 21.56 -19.54
N ALA A 119 -6.24 20.76 -20.60
CA ALA A 119 -5.69 21.19 -21.87
C ALA A 119 -6.27 22.57 -22.17
N ILE A 120 -5.39 23.58 -22.20
CA ILE A 120 -5.73 24.91 -22.67
C ILE A 120 -6.23 24.70 -24.10
N LYS A 121 -7.54 24.84 -24.32
CA LYS A 121 -8.08 24.92 -25.68
C LYS A 121 -7.52 26.21 -26.26
N GLU A 122 -6.61 26.10 -27.22
CA GLU A 122 -6.19 27.23 -28.04
C GLU A 122 -7.43 27.82 -28.69
N GLY A 123 -7.86 28.96 -28.15
CA GLY A 123 -8.91 29.78 -28.71
C GLY A 123 -8.38 30.49 -29.93
N ASN A 124 -8.77 29.98 -31.08
CA ASN A 124 -8.91 30.63 -32.38
C ASN A 124 -8.85 32.18 -32.32
N TYR A 125 -7.74 32.78 -32.78
CA TYR A 125 -7.71 34.22 -33.09
C TYR A 125 -7.97 34.38 -34.60
N ARG A 126 -9.01 35.16 -34.88
CA ARG A 126 -9.50 35.54 -36.21
C ARG A 126 -8.49 36.42 -36.96
#